data_AF-A0A0B5EJD4-F1
#
_entry.id   AF-A0A0B5EJD4-F1
#
_cell.length_a   1.000
_cell.length_b   1.000
_cell.length_c   1.000
_cell.angle_alpha   90.00
_cell.angle_beta   90.00
_cell.angle_gamma   90.00
#
_symmetry.space_group_name_H-M   'P 1'
#
loop_
_entity.id
_entity.type
_entity.pdbx_description
1 polymer ?
#
loop_
_entity_poly.entity_id
_entity_poly.type
_entity_poly.pdbx_seq_one_letter_code
_entity_poly.pdbx_strand_id
1 'polypeptide(L)'
;MLGWVAASRVSDRCAYAGVVEHSVYVHPGARGRGVASALLKALVDSTERAGIWTIQSGVFPENTASLAVHQRAGFRVIGTRERIGRHHGVWRNVVLVERRSPAIT
;
A
#
# COMPACT_ATOMS: atom_id res chain seq x y z
N MET A 1 -9.22 3.31 18.69
CA MET A 1 -8.23 3.40 17.59
C MET A 1 -8.96 3.58 16.26
N LEU A 2 -8.60 4.57 15.43
CA LEU A 2 -9.32 4.88 14.17
C LEU A 2 -8.79 4.16 12.92
N GLY A 3 -7.54 3.67 12.99
CA GLY A 3 -6.89 2.96 11.90
C GLY A 3 -5.41 2.77 12.22
N TRP A 4 -4.71 2.00 11.39
CA TRP A 4 -3.27 1.77 11.49
C TRP A 4 -2.67 1.52 10.12
N VAL A 5 -1.36 1.72 10.02
CA VAL A 5 -0.54 1.40 8.86
C VAL A 5 0.75 0.76 9.32
N ALA A 6 1.21 -0.26 8.61
CA ALA A 6 2.48 -0.92 8.87
C ALA A 6 3.14 -1.30 7.54
N ALA A 7 4.46 -1.48 7.57
CA ALA A 7 5.23 -1.93 6.42
C ALA A 7 6.28 -2.96 6.85
N SER A 8 6.60 -3.87 5.93
CA SER A 8 7.60 -4.92 6.09
C SER A 8 8.45 -5.05 4.83
N ARG A 9 9.67 -5.58 4.96
CA ARG A 9 10.52 -5.87 3.81
C ARG A 9 9.83 -6.84 2.86
N VAL A 10 10.00 -6.63 1.56
CA VAL A 10 9.46 -7.55 0.54
C VAL A 10 10.30 -8.81 0.37
N SER A 11 11.57 -8.76 0.77
CA SER A 11 12.53 -9.84 0.68
C SER A 11 13.67 -9.62 1.67
N ASP A 12 14.30 -10.70 2.11
CA ASP A 12 15.56 -10.64 2.88
C ASP A 12 16.81 -10.59 1.98
N ARG A 13 16.67 -10.71 0.66
CA ARG A 13 17.81 -10.59 -0.26
C ARG A 13 18.25 -9.13 -0.34
N CYS A 14 19.56 -8.87 -0.21
CA CYS A 14 20.14 -7.53 -0.24
C CYS A 14 19.76 -6.70 -1.50
N ALA A 15 19.53 -7.36 -2.64
CA ALA A 15 19.12 -6.71 -3.88
C ALA A 15 17.76 -5.98 -3.78
N TYR A 16 16.95 -6.28 -2.77
CA TYR A 16 15.67 -5.60 -2.51
C TYR A 16 15.73 -4.67 -1.28
N ALA A 17 16.93 -4.31 -0.83
CA ALA A 17 17.08 -3.29 0.20
C ALA A 17 16.37 -1.99 -0.24
N GLY A 18 15.66 -1.36 0.70
CA GLY A 18 14.87 -0.16 0.41
C GLY A 18 13.52 -0.41 -0.27
N VAL A 19 13.07 -1.66 -0.39
CA VAL A 19 11.73 -2.01 -0.90
C VAL A 19 10.86 -2.63 0.20
N VAL A 20 9.70 -2.03 0.45
CA VAL A 20 8.74 -2.51 1.47
C VAL A 20 7.35 -2.74 0.88
N GLU A 21 6.63 -3.70 1.43
CA GLU A 21 5.19 -3.84 1.25
C GLU A 21 4.47 -3.26 2.47
N HIS A 22 3.35 -2.59 2.27
CA HIS A 22 2.57 -2.02 3.36
C HIS A 22 1.14 -2.57 3.41
N SER A 23 0.50 -2.36 4.56
CA SER A 23 -0.92 -2.57 4.75
C SER A 23 -1.52 -1.42 5.54
N VAL A 24 -2.71 -0.99 5.17
CA VAL A 24 -3.44 0.10 5.83
C VAL A 24 -4.88 -0.32 6.10
N TYR A 25 -5.32 -0.11 7.34
CA TYR A 25 -6.69 -0.43 7.77
C TYR A 25 -7.30 0.76 8.49
N VAL A 26 -8.55 1.05 8.16
CA VAL A 26 -9.35 2.09 8.79
C VAL A 26 -10.57 1.46 9.43
N HIS A 27 -10.84 1.85 10.67
CA HIS A 27 -12.02 1.41 11.40
C HIS A 27 -13.28 1.72 10.58
N PRO A 28 -14.28 0.82 10.47
CA PRO A 28 -15.46 1.03 9.62
C PRO A 28 -16.18 2.36 9.90
N GLY A 29 -16.37 2.72 11.18
CA GLY A 29 -16.98 4.00 11.60
C GLY A 29 -16.10 5.26 11.39
N ALA A 30 -14.89 5.11 10.84
CA ALA A 30 -13.97 6.21 10.55
C ALA A 30 -13.72 6.40 9.04
N ARG A 31 -14.42 5.65 8.18
CA ARG A 31 -14.34 5.80 6.72
C ARG A 31 -14.87 7.17 6.29
N GLY A 32 -14.35 7.69 5.16
CA GLY A 32 -14.72 9.01 4.64
C GLY A 32 -14.15 10.20 5.41
N ARG A 33 -13.44 9.99 6.53
CA ARG A 33 -12.89 11.05 7.39
C ARG A 33 -11.41 11.37 7.15
N GLY A 34 -10.87 10.97 5.99
CA GLY A 34 -9.45 11.22 5.64
C GLY A 34 -8.42 10.38 6.39
N VAL A 35 -8.81 9.43 7.25
CA VAL A 35 -7.89 8.62 8.08
C VAL A 35 -6.86 7.86 7.23
N ALA A 36 -7.29 7.20 6.16
CA ALA A 36 -6.36 6.48 5.28
C ALA A 36 -5.35 7.42 4.61
N SER A 37 -5.78 8.62 4.20
CA SER A 37 -4.89 9.62 3.61
C SER A 37 -3.83 10.09 4.61
N ALA A 38 -4.23 10.35 5.86
CA ALA A 38 -3.29 10.73 6.91
C ALA A 38 -2.28 9.62 7.23
N LEU A 39 -2.75 8.36 7.31
CA LEU A 39 -1.90 7.19 7.55
C LEU A 39 -0.91 6.96 6.40
N LEU A 40 -1.36 7.01 5.15
CA LEU A 40 -0.47 6.85 3.99
C LEU A 40 0.55 7.98 3.88
N LYS A 41 0.16 9.23 4.19
CA LYS A 41 1.12 10.33 4.27
C LYS A 41 2.18 10.07 5.35
N ALA A 42 1.77 9.67 6.55
CA ALA A 42 2.71 9.37 7.63
C ALA A 42 3.65 8.20 7.28
N LEU A 43 3.13 7.17 6.61
CA LEU A 43 3.93 6.06 6.08
C LEU A 43 4.98 6.58 5.10
N VAL A 44 4.56 7.32 4.07
CA VAL A 44 5.47 7.87 3.04
C VAL A 44 6.57 8.70 3.68
N ASP A 45 6.20 9.67 4.53
CA ASP A 45 7.18 10.54 5.19
C ASP A 45 8.18 9.71 6.03
N SER A 46 7.71 8.64 6.70
CA SER A 46 8.57 7.76 7.49
C SER A 46 9.50 6.90 6.64
N THR A 47 9.03 6.38 5.52
CA THR A 47 9.84 5.55 4.61
C THR A 47 10.92 6.36 3.91
N GLU A 48 10.63 7.61 3.53
CA GLU A 48 11.62 8.52 2.93
C GLU A 48 12.78 8.79 3.91
N ARG A 49 12.46 9.09 5.18
CA ARG A 49 13.49 9.26 6.23
C ARG A 49 14.31 7.99 6.50
N ALA A 50 13.74 6.82 6.23
CA ALA A 50 14.38 5.53 6.45
C ALA A 50 15.19 5.02 5.24
N GLY A 51 15.30 5.81 4.16
CA GLY A 51 16.00 5.38 2.95
C GLY A 51 15.26 4.29 2.16
N ILE A 52 13.94 4.15 2.37
CA ILE A 52 13.09 3.22 1.60
C ILE A 52 12.63 3.91 0.33
N TRP A 53 13.13 3.45 -0.82
CA TRP A 53 12.87 4.05 -2.12
C TRP A 53 11.61 3.53 -2.81
N THR A 54 11.11 2.34 -2.44
CA THR A 54 9.87 1.77 -3.01
C THR A 54 8.93 1.24 -1.93
N ILE A 55 7.66 1.63 -2.03
CA ILE A 55 6.55 1.14 -1.21
C ILE A 55 5.55 0.46 -2.14
N GLN A 56 5.15 -0.77 -1.87
CA GLN A 56 4.15 -1.49 -2.67
C GLN A 56 3.01 -2.07 -1.83
N SER A 57 1.88 -2.39 -2.47
CA SER A 57 0.77 -3.10 -1.84
C SER A 57 -0.09 -3.79 -2.90
N GLY A 58 -0.86 -4.79 -2.46
CA GLY A 58 -1.97 -5.38 -3.20
C GLY A 58 -3.31 -4.79 -2.78
N VAL A 59 -4.20 -4.54 -3.73
CA VAL A 59 -5.57 -4.06 -3.48
C VAL A 59 -6.55 -4.87 -4.32
N PHE A 60 -7.65 -5.34 -3.72
CA PHE A 60 -8.73 -5.96 -4.51
C PHE A 60 -9.35 -4.92 -5.46
N PRO A 61 -9.62 -5.28 -6.73
CA PRO A 61 -10.11 -4.32 -7.73
C PRO A 61 -11.45 -3.68 -7.34
N GLU A 62 -12.29 -4.37 -6.56
CA GLU A 62 -13.58 -3.84 -6.09
C GLU A 62 -13.41 -2.76 -5.01
N ASN A 63 -12.24 -2.65 -4.38
CA ASN A 63 -11.96 -1.65 -3.35
C ASN A 63 -11.48 -0.33 -3.98
N THR A 64 -12.37 0.30 -4.74
CA THR A 64 -12.13 1.56 -5.46
C THR A 64 -11.72 2.69 -4.53
N ALA A 65 -12.25 2.74 -3.31
CA ALA A 65 -11.86 3.71 -2.29
C ALA A 65 -10.40 3.58 -1.88
N SER A 66 -9.92 2.33 -1.72
CA SER A 66 -8.50 2.06 -1.45
C SER A 66 -7.63 2.49 -2.64
N LEU A 67 -8.00 2.10 -3.87
CA LEU A 67 -7.25 2.52 -5.06
C LEU A 67 -7.14 4.05 -5.19
N ALA A 68 -8.25 4.76 -4.98
CA ALA A 68 -8.29 6.22 -5.06
C ALA A 68 -7.45 6.90 -3.96
N VAL A 69 -7.37 6.34 -2.75
CA VAL A 69 -6.52 6.91 -1.71
C VAL A 69 -5.03 6.64 -1.95
N HIS A 70 -4.67 5.46 -2.48
CA HIS A 70 -3.31 5.16 -2.91
C HIS A 70 -2.88 6.10 -4.04
N GLN A 71 -3.72 6.30 -5.05
CA GLN A 71 -3.44 7.22 -6.16
C GLN A 71 -3.20 8.65 -5.66
N ARG A 72 -4.04 9.16 -4.76
CA ARG A 72 -3.83 10.48 -4.14
C ARG A 72 -2.56 10.58 -3.28
N ALA A 73 -2.09 9.46 -2.74
CA ALA A 73 -0.83 9.38 -2.01
C ALA A 73 0.39 9.22 -2.94
N GLY A 74 0.20 9.29 -4.26
CA GLY A 74 1.27 9.19 -5.26
C GLY A 74 1.62 7.76 -5.68
N PHE A 75 0.80 6.77 -5.33
CA PHE A 75 0.96 5.42 -5.86
C PHE A 75 0.43 5.33 -7.30
N ARG A 76 1.03 4.45 -8.07
CA ARG A 76 0.60 4.07 -9.43
C ARG A 76 0.25 2.59 -9.47
N VAL A 77 -0.66 2.22 -10.37
CA VAL A 77 -0.93 0.81 -10.69
C VAL A 77 0.20 0.29 -11.58
N ILE A 78 0.70 -0.91 -11.28
CA ILE A 78 1.75 -1.58 -12.07
C ILE A 78 1.28 -2.88 -12.74
N GLY A 79 0.09 -3.36 -12.38
CA GLY A 79 -0.51 -4.55 -13.00
C GLY A 79 -1.56 -5.20 -12.11
N THR A 80 -2.08 -6.32 -12.58
CA THR A 80 -3.06 -7.14 -11.87
C THR A 80 -2.59 -8.59 -11.86
N ARG A 81 -2.57 -9.20 -10.68
CA ARG A 81 -2.42 -10.65 -10.53
C ARG A 81 -3.80 -11.30 -10.52
N GLU A 82 -4.03 -12.24 -11.42
CA GLU A 82 -5.32 -12.91 -11.54
C GLU A 82 -5.43 -14.09 -10.59
N ARG A 83 -6.60 -14.24 -9.95
CA ARG A 83 -6.98 -15.40 -9.12
C ARG A 83 -5.88 -15.84 -8.13
N ILE A 84 -5.14 -14.88 -7.57
CA ILE A 84 -3.97 -15.16 -6.73
C ILE A 84 -4.33 -15.39 -5.27
N GLY A 85 -5.47 -14.87 -4.80
CA GLY A 85 -5.92 -15.01 -3.42
C GLY A 85 -7.35 -15.56 -3.32
N ARG A 86 -7.61 -16.45 -2.37
CA ARG A 86 -8.96 -16.97 -2.09
C ARG A 86 -9.53 -16.29 -0.85
N HIS A 87 -10.62 -15.55 -1.02
CA HIS A 87 -11.30 -14.83 0.06
C HIS A 87 -12.78 -15.19 0.06
N HIS A 88 -13.27 -15.71 1.20
CA HIS A 88 -14.63 -16.27 1.34
C HIS A 88 -14.99 -17.28 0.23
N GLY A 89 -14.07 -18.20 -0.09
CA GLY A 89 -14.28 -19.23 -1.11
C GLY A 89 -14.16 -18.75 -2.57
N VAL A 90 -14.04 -17.44 -2.80
CA VAL A 90 -13.92 -16.86 -4.15
C VAL A 90 -12.46 -16.50 -4.43
N TRP A 91 -11.95 -16.93 -5.58
CA TRP A 91 -10.64 -16.50 -6.09
C TRP A 91 -10.74 -15.06 -6.58
N ARG A 92 -9.82 -14.21 -6.12
CA ARG A 92 -9.81 -12.77 -6.39
C ARG A 92 -8.55 -12.36 -7.12
N ASN A 93 -8.74 -11.39 -8.00
CA ASN A 93 -7.66 -10.64 -8.60
C ASN A 93 -7.12 -9.63 -7.58
N VAL A 94 -5.85 -9.26 -7.71
CA VAL A 94 -5.19 -8.25 -6.88
C VAL A 94 -4.50 -7.25 -7.79
N VAL A 95 -4.91 -5.99 -7.70
CA VAL A 95 -4.25 -4.86 -8.34
C VAL A 95 -2.99 -4.54 -7.54
N LEU A 96 -1.85 -4.51 -8.21
CA LEU A 96 -0.58 -4.14 -7.62
C LEU A 96 -0.39 -2.63 -7.76
N VAL A 97 -0.11 -1.97 -6.64
CA VAL A 97 0.21 -0.55 -6.60
C VAL A 97 1.60 -0.35 -6.00
N GLU A 98 2.32 0.65 -6.51
CA GLU A 98 3.59 1.06 -5.94
C GLU A 98 3.70 2.58 -5.87
N ARG A 99 4.49 3.08 -4.93
CA ARG A 99 5.02 4.44 -4.92
C ARG A 99 6.54 4.35 -4.89
N ARG A 100 7.20 5.13 -5.75
CA ARG A 100 8.66 5.31 -5.74
C ARG A 100 9.03 6.67 -5.18
N SER A 101 10.07 6.72 -4.37
CA SER A 101 10.67 7.97 -3.92
C SER A 101 11.29 8.70 -5.13
N PRO A 102 11.09 10.01 -5.26
CA PRO A 102 11.84 10.84 -6.20
C PRO A 102 13.20 11.30 -5.64
N ALA A 103 13.46 11.08 -4.35
CA ALA A 103 14.62 11.62 -3.63
C ALA A 103 15.69 10.56 -3.33
N ILE A 104 15.32 9.29 -3.32
CA ILE A 104 16.21 8.15 -3.03
C ILE A 104 16.45 7.39 -4.34
N THR A 105 17.70 7.37 -4.78
CA THR A 105 18.18 6.66 -5.99
C THR A 105 18.94 5.39 -5.65
#